data_AF-L9WBZ1-F1
#
_entry.id   AF-L9WBZ1-F1
#
_cell.length_a   1.000
_cell.length_b   1.000
_cell.length_c   1.000
_cell.angle_alpha   90.00
_cell.angle_beta   90.00
_cell.angle_gamma   90.00
#
_symmetry.space_group_name_H-M   'P 1'
#
loop_
_entity.id
_entity.type
_entity.pdbx_description
1 polymer ?
#
loop_
_entity_poly.entity_id
_entity_poly.type
_entity_poly.pdbx_seq_one_letter_code
_entity_poly.pdbx_strand_id
1 'polypeptide(L)'
;MIAIAGAKGGCGKTITTLGLTEGFARSGTPAIAIDADRQLPNVHVTGGVDREPTLAALTSESDIRSVAQVSPRTSRAGIVPAPEPSDKLDFESVLGRLET
;
A
#
# COMPACT_ATOMS: atom_id res chain seq x y z
N MET A 1 -5.53 0.70 11.47
CA MET A 1 -4.61 1.17 10.41
C MET A 1 -3.33 1.73 11.03
N ILE A 2 -2.16 1.58 10.40
CA ILE A 2 -0.89 2.13 10.88
C ILE A 2 -0.31 3.04 9.80
N ALA A 3 -0.10 4.32 10.12
CA ALA A 3 0.59 5.25 9.23
C ALA A 3 2.09 5.25 9.53
N ILE A 4 2.91 5.00 8.50
CA ILE A 4 4.37 5.09 8.59
C ILE A 4 4.80 6.41 7.97
N ALA A 5 4.98 7.42 8.83
CA ALA A 5 5.32 8.78 8.43
C ALA A 5 6.71 9.18 8.95
N GLY A 6 7.32 10.16 8.28
CA GLY A 6 8.63 10.69 8.67
C GLY A 6 9.02 11.86 7.78
N ALA A 7 9.56 12.91 8.39
CA ALA A 7 9.83 14.19 7.72
C ALA A 7 11.03 14.16 6.77
N LYS A 8 11.84 13.09 6.80
CA LYS A 8 13.08 12.99 6.02
C LYS A 8 12.99 11.92 4.93
N GLY A 9 13.46 12.27 3.72
CA GLY A 9 13.72 11.31 2.66
C GLY A 9 14.83 10.34 3.08
N GLY A 10 14.65 9.04 2.80
CA GLY A 10 15.65 8.01 3.14
C GLY A 10 15.67 7.56 4.61
N CYS A 11 14.73 7.99 5.47
CA CYS A 11 14.67 7.53 6.87
C CYS A 11 14.05 6.13 7.06
N GLY A 12 13.88 5.37 5.97
CA GLY A 12 13.41 3.98 6.03
C GLY A 12 11.90 3.74 5.92
N LYS A 13 11.06 4.77 5.72
CA LYS A 13 9.58 4.61 5.67
C LYS A 13 9.11 3.43 4.82
N THR A 14 9.51 3.39 3.55
CA THR A 14 9.13 2.33 2.60
C THR A 14 9.56 0.94 3.07
N ILE A 15 10.79 0.82 3.57
CA ILE A 15 11.35 -0.44 4.07
C ILE A 15 10.61 -0.88 5.33
N THR A 16 10.35 0.04 6.25
CA THR A 16 9.58 -0.20 7.47
C THR A 16 8.16 -0.65 7.15
N THR A 17 7.48 0.02 6.21
CA THR A 17 6.12 -0.36 5.77
C THR A 17 6.10 -1.80 5.26
N LEU A 18 6.98 -2.15 4.30
CA LEU A 18 7.03 -3.51 3.75
C LEU A 18 7.42 -4.54 4.81
N GLY A 19 8.45 -4.25 5.61
CA GLY A 19 8.93 -5.16 6.65
C GLY A 19 7.87 -5.43 7.71
N LEU A 20 7.08 -4.43 8.10
CA LEU A 20 5.98 -4.57 9.05
C LEU A 20 4.84 -5.39 8.45
N THR A 21 4.41 -5.07 7.24
CA THR A 21 3.34 -5.80 6.52
C THR A 21 3.69 -7.28 6.39
N GLU A 22 4.91 -7.59 5.97
CA GLU A 22 5.36 -8.98 5.82
C GLU A 22 5.61 -9.67 7.16
N GLY A 23 6.06 -8.92 8.16
CA GLY A 23 6.21 -9.40 9.54
C GLY A 23 4.87 -9.88 10.11
N PHE A 24 3.83 -9.06 9.98
CA PHE A 24 2.47 -9.45 10.36
C PHE A 24 1.97 -10.66 9.57
N ALA A 25 2.18 -10.67 8.25
CA ALA A 25 1.77 -11.77 7.40
C ALA A 25 2.43 -13.10 7.83
N ARG A 26 3.72 -13.08 8.17
CA ARG A 26 4.45 -14.24 8.70
C ARG A 26 4.01 -14.65 10.10
N SER A 27 3.55 -13.71 10.93
CA SER A 27 2.98 -14.01 12.25
C SER A 27 1.52 -14.48 12.20
N GLY A 28 0.97 -14.72 11.01
CA GLY A 28 -0.40 -15.22 10.83
C GLY A 28 -1.47 -14.13 10.68
N THR A 29 -1.08 -12.85 10.68
CA THR A 29 -1.99 -11.71 10.53
C THR A 29 -1.87 -11.13 9.11
N PRO A 30 -2.85 -11.37 8.21
CA PRO A 30 -2.81 -10.76 6.88
C PRO A 30 -2.73 -9.24 6.96
N ALA A 31 -1.90 -8.63 6.12
CA ALA A 31 -1.66 -7.19 6.12
C ALA A 31 -1.46 -6.67 4.70
N ILE A 32 -1.79 -5.39 4.47
CA ILE A 32 -1.61 -4.73 3.17
C ILE A 32 -0.77 -3.48 3.38
N ALA A 33 0.32 -3.35 2.60
CA ALA A 33 1.09 -2.12 2.48
C ALA A 33 0.42 -1.24 1.43
N ILE A 34 0.11 0.01 1.78
CA ILE A 34 -0.46 1.01 0.87
C ILE A 34 0.54 2.16 0.77
N ASP A 35 0.95 2.50 -0.44
CA ASP A 35 1.83 3.64 -0.68
C ASP A 35 1.02 4.92 -0.82
N ALA A 36 1.18 5.82 0.15
CA ALA A 36 0.55 7.13 0.13
C ALA A 36 1.49 8.23 -0.45
N ASP A 37 2.74 7.88 -0.79
CA ASP A 37 3.69 8.83 -1.39
C ASP A 37 3.49 8.89 -2.91
N ARG A 38 2.64 9.82 -3.33
CA ARG A 38 2.37 10.07 -4.76
C ARG A 38 3.50 10.79 -5.47
N GLN A 39 4.42 11.43 -4.75
CA GLN A 39 5.49 12.22 -5.36
C GLN A 39 6.66 11.35 -5.78
N LEU A 40 7.05 10.41 -4.91
CA LEU A 40 8.12 9.45 -5.16
C LEU A 40 7.69 8.05 -4.69
N PRO A 41 6.77 7.39 -5.41
CA PRO A 41 6.29 6.07 -5.03
C PRO A 41 7.42 5.05 -5.12
N ASN A 42 7.69 4.38 -4.00
CA ASN A 42 8.82 3.46 -3.89
C ASN A 42 8.40 2.06 -3.43
N VAL A 43 7.17 1.89 -2.93
CA VAL A 43 6.71 0.60 -2.40
C VAL A 43 6.62 -0.45 -3.50
N HIS A 44 6.22 -0.10 -4.74
CA HIS A 44 6.14 -1.07 -5.84
C HIS A 44 7.53 -1.58 -6.27
N VAL A 45 8.49 -0.67 -6.48
CA VAL A 45 9.89 -1.00 -6.78
C VAL A 45 10.51 -1.84 -5.67
N THR A 46 10.42 -1.36 -4.43
CA THR A 46 11.01 -2.04 -3.27
C THR A 46 10.29 -3.36 -3.00
N GLY A 47 8.98 -3.42 -3.24
CA GLY A 47 8.11 -4.57 -3.03
C GLY A 47 8.24 -5.66 -4.09
N GLY A 48 8.79 -5.34 -5.26
CA GLY A 48 8.90 -6.26 -6.38
C GLY A 48 7.55 -6.57 -7.02
N VAL A 49 6.66 -5.58 -7.08
CA VAL A 49 5.33 -5.69 -7.71
C VAL A 49 5.18 -4.64 -8.81
N ASP A 50 4.18 -4.82 -9.67
CA ASP A 50 3.92 -3.90 -10.77
C ASP A 50 3.46 -2.53 -10.27
N ARG A 51 3.65 -1.50 -11.09
CA ARG A 51 3.26 -0.12 -10.80
C ARG A 51 1.74 0.05 -10.67
N GLU A 52 0.98 -0.81 -11.35
CA GLU A 52 -0.49 -0.86 -11.36
C GLU A 52 -0.97 -2.28 -11.01
N PRO A 53 -2.18 -2.45 -10.45
CA PRO A 53 -3.16 -1.41 -10.13
C PRO A 53 -2.74 -0.54 -8.93
N THR A 54 -3.24 0.70 -8.88
CA THR A 54 -3.00 1.64 -7.76
C THR A 54 -4.28 1.81 -6.93
N LEU A 55 -4.17 2.59 -5.84
CA LEU A 55 -5.34 3.00 -5.06
C LEU A 55 -6.40 3.75 -5.88
N ALA A 56 -6.07 4.35 -7.03
CA ALA A 56 -7.04 5.00 -7.90
C ALA A 56 -7.98 4.02 -8.63
N ALA A 57 -7.61 2.75 -8.75
CA ALA A 57 -8.47 1.72 -9.34
C ALA A 57 -9.60 1.27 -8.39
N LEU A 58 -9.62 1.78 -7.16
CA LEU A 58 -10.54 1.39 -6.11
C LEU A 58 -11.92 2.07 -6.30
N THR A 59 -12.86 1.39 -6.97
CA THR A 59 -14.26 1.84 -7.23
C THR A 59 -15.20 1.58 -6.04
N SER A 60 -16.30 2.31 -5.82
CA SER A 60 -17.20 2.14 -4.64
C SER A 60 -17.53 0.71 -4.24
N GLU A 61 -17.66 -0.20 -5.20
CA GLU A 61 -18.07 -1.60 -4.99
C GLU A 61 -16.91 -2.57 -4.69
N SER A 62 -15.65 -2.12 -4.71
CA SER A 62 -14.47 -3.01 -4.63
C SER A 62 -13.77 -3.01 -3.27
N ASP A 63 -13.32 -4.18 -2.83
CA ASP A 63 -12.49 -4.32 -1.63
C ASP A 63 -11.03 -3.96 -1.93
N ILE A 64 -10.29 -3.43 -0.95
CA ILE A 64 -8.86 -3.09 -1.13
C ILE A 64 -8.02 -4.28 -1.59
N ARG A 65 -8.40 -5.51 -1.22
CA ARG A 65 -7.71 -6.73 -1.67
C ARG A 65 -7.83 -6.95 -3.18
N SER A 66 -8.85 -6.41 -3.84
CA SER A 66 -9.02 -6.53 -5.30
C SER A 66 -7.96 -5.77 -6.10
N VAL A 67 -7.37 -4.73 -5.52
CA VAL A 67 -6.29 -3.93 -6.11
C VAL A 67 -4.94 -4.19 -5.44
N ALA A 68 -4.89 -5.09 -4.46
CA ALA A 68 -3.65 -5.47 -3.80
C ALA A 68 -2.95 -6.59 -4.56
N GLN A 69 -1.70 -6.34 -4.94
CA GLN A 69 -0.84 -7.37 -5.48
C GLN A 69 -0.20 -8.17 -4.33
N VAL A 70 -0.10 -9.48 -4.49
CA VAL A 70 0.51 -10.35 -3.47
C VAL A 70 2.03 -10.07 -3.41
N SER A 71 2.57 -9.91 -2.20
CA SER A 71 4.02 -9.78 -2.03
C SER A 71 4.74 -11.04 -2.53
N PRO A 72 5.81 -10.92 -3.33
CA PRO A 72 6.64 -12.05 -3.73
C PRO A 72 7.30 -12.78 -2.55
N ARG A 73 7.37 -12.14 -1.37
CA ARG A 73 8.04 -12.67 -0.17
C ARG A 73 7.11 -13.44 0.75
N THR A 74 5.80 -13.21 0.68
CA THR A 74 4.81 -13.92 1.51
C THR A 74 3.40 -13.78 0.93
N SER A 75 2.67 -14.90 0.84
CA SER A 75 1.35 -14.98 0.21
C SER A 75 0.22 -14.27 0.99
N ARG A 76 0.48 -13.85 2.23
CA ARG A 76 -0.49 -13.18 3.11
C ARG A 76 -0.25 -11.67 3.23
N ALA A 77 0.73 -11.13 2.51
CA ALA A 77 0.95 -9.69 2.42
C ALA A 77 0.45 -9.17 1.07
N GLY A 78 -0.34 -8.11 1.10
CA GLY A 78 -0.72 -7.34 -0.09
C GLY A 78 0.13 -6.06 -0.21
N ILE A 79 0.28 -5.58 -1.44
CA ILE A 79 0.97 -4.34 -1.77
C ILE A 79 0.09 -3.56 -2.75
N VAL A 80 -0.21 -2.30 -2.41
CA VAL A 80 -0.96 -1.36 -3.23
C VAL A 80 -0.05 -0.15 -3.53
N PRO A 81 0.45 -0.02 -4.77
CA PRO A 81 1.20 1.12 -5.25
C PRO A 81 0.44 2.45 -5.14
N ALA A 82 1.19 3.55 -5.04
CA ALA A 82 0.59 4.87 -4.92
C ALA A 82 -0.06 5.28 -6.25
N PRO A 83 -1.17 6.00 -6.23
CA PRO A 83 -1.72 6.61 -7.45
C PRO A 83 -0.78 7.69 -8.01
N GLU A 84 -0.89 7.98 -9.29
CA GLU A 84 -0.13 9.06 -9.95
C GLU A 84 -0.55 10.43 -9.37
N PRO A 85 0.32 11.46 -9.39
CA PRO A 85 -0.05 12.82 -8.94
C PRO A 85 -1.26 13.43 -9.66
N SER A 86 -1.54 13.00 -10.89
CA SER A 86 -2.68 13.45 -11.70
C SER A 86 -4.00 12.77 -11.34
N ASP A 87 -3.97 11.64 -10.63
CA ASP A 87 -5.19 10.89 -10.30
C ASP A 87 -6.07 11.69 -9.33
N LYS A 88 -7.38 11.72 -9.60
CA LYS A 88 -8.35 12.33 -8.69
C LYS A 88 -8.83 11.25 -7.72
N LEU A 89 -8.59 11.49 -6.43
CA LEU A 89 -9.03 10.61 -5.36
C LEU A 89 -9.89 11.41 -4.40
N ASP A 90 -11.05 10.86 -4.08
CA ASP A 90 -11.77 11.25 -2.88
C ASP A 90 -11.12 10.55 -1.70
N PHE A 91 -10.26 11.27 -0.98
CA PHE A 91 -9.51 10.71 0.14
C PHE A 91 -10.40 10.26 1.29
N GLU A 92 -11.52 10.92 1.54
CA GLU A 92 -12.44 10.56 2.62
C GLU A 92 -13.13 9.25 2.29
N SER A 93 -13.65 9.13 1.05
CA SER A 93 -14.23 7.89 0.56
C SER A 93 -13.21 6.74 0.56
N VAL A 94 -11.99 6.98 0.07
CA VAL A 94 -10.93 5.95 0.03
C VAL A 94 -10.53 5.52 1.44
N LEU A 95 -10.33 6.46 2.37
CA LEU A 95 -9.91 6.14 3.73
C LEU A 95 -10.99 5.38 4.50
N GLY A 96 -12.26 5.76 4.37
CA GLY A 96 -13.38 5.06 5.00
C GLY A 96 -13.49 3.60 4.58
N ARG A 97 -12.95 3.24 3.41
CA ARG A 97 -12.93 1.87 2.88
C ARG A 97 -11.74 1.05 3.34
N LEU A 98 -10.77 1.67 4.00
CA LEU A 98 -9.62 1.00 4.62
C LEU A 98 -9.87 0.69 6.11
N GLU A 99 -10.97 1.17 6.68
CA GLU A 99 -11.34 0.96 8.09
C GLU A 99 -12.21 -0.28 8.33
N THR A 100 -12.66 -0.94 7.26
CA THR A 100 -13.45 -2.19 7.26
C THR A 100 -12.60 -3.44 7.09
#